data_AF-A0A7G5DWZ4-F1
#
_entry.id   AF-A0A7G5DWZ4-F1
#
_cell.length_a   1.000
_cell.length_b   1.000
_cell.length_c   1.000
_cell.angle_alpha   90.00
_cell.angle_beta   90.00
_cell.angle_gamma   90.00
#
_symmetry.space_group_name_H-M   'P 1'
#
loop_
_entity.id
_entity.type
_entity.pdbx_description
1 polymer ?
#
loop_
_entity_poly.entity_id
_entity_poly.type
_entity_poly.pdbx_seq_one_letter_code
_entity_poly.pdbx_strand_id
1 'polypeptide(L)'
;MVDITHKSATLRKAIAMATVLVSSENTVRLIEQRQVPKGDIFEFARASALLAIKKTGDMIPDCHPLPVEYAAIRYTVAGLQIHIEVEVHTIYKTGVEVEAMHGASVAALVIYDMLKPIDKQVEIGGIRLLEKKGGKSNESLPWVAALKAAVVVCSDSVTRGEKEDISGRLLCDLLEKQGLHDIAYAVIADETSAVQERVEHYGQAGIDLLVFTGGTGLSDRDITPDAVAPYITKDIPGIMETARQYGQQRVKTAMLSRGISGFADRMLVLTLPGSPNGVRESIGALFPQVLHVFEVRENVGH
;
A
#
# COMPACT_ATOMS: atom_id res chain seq x y z
N MET A 1 3.59 13.35 13.33
CA MET A 1 3.46 12.72 11.99
C MET A 1 3.41 11.21 12.13
N VAL A 2 2.57 10.51 11.38
CA VAL A 2 2.46 9.03 11.43
C VAL A 2 3.61 8.40 10.63
N ASP A 3 4.34 7.44 11.21
CA ASP A 3 5.39 6.72 10.47
C ASP A 3 4.80 5.85 9.36
N ILE A 4 5.15 6.17 8.11
CA ILE A 4 4.73 5.45 6.90
C ILE A 4 5.89 4.71 6.21
N THR A 5 7.06 4.61 6.85
CA THR A 5 8.27 4.02 6.26
C THR A 5 8.04 2.60 5.76
N HIS A 6 7.26 1.81 6.52
CA HIS A 6 6.90 0.42 6.23
C HIS A 6 5.79 0.24 5.19
N LYS A 7 5.12 1.33 4.77
CA LYS A 7 4.01 1.23 3.80
C LYS A 7 4.54 1.21 2.38
N SER A 8 3.92 0.39 1.54
CA SER A 8 4.14 0.39 0.09
C SER A 8 3.37 1.53 -0.58
N ALA A 9 3.92 2.04 -1.68
CA ALA A 9 3.24 3.04 -2.49
C ALA A 9 2.08 2.39 -3.25
N THR A 10 0.91 3.04 -3.23
CA THR A 10 -0.27 2.62 -4.00
C THR A 10 -0.94 3.83 -4.60
N LEU A 11 -1.80 3.63 -5.59
CA LEU A 11 -2.71 4.69 -6.04
C LEU A 11 -3.56 5.19 -4.87
N ARG A 12 -3.64 6.51 -4.72
CA ARG A 12 -4.46 7.22 -3.74
C ARG A 12 -5.29 8.25 -4.47
N LYS A 13 -6.57 8.32 -4.09
CA LYS A 13 -7.51 9.29 -4.62
C LYS A 13 -8.34 9.84 -3.46
N ALA A 14 -8.56 11.15 -3.49
CA ALA A 14 -9.53 11.81 -2.63
C ALA A 14 -10.34 12.82 -3.44
N ILE A 15 -11.62 12.93 -3.13
CA ILE A 15 -12.50 13.98 -3.61
C ILE A 15 -13.03 14.71 -2.37
N ALA A 16 -12.80 16.01 -2.28
CA ALA A 16 -13.35 16.87 -1.26
C ALA A 16 -14.27 17.92 -1.88
N MET A 17 -15.21 18.44 -1.10
CA MET A 17 -16.11 19.49 -1.54
C MET A 17 -16.20 20.60 -0.51
N ALA A 18 -16.09 21.84 -0.98
CA ALA A 18 -16.48 23.03 -0.25
C ALA A 18 -17.77 23.62 -0.83
N THR A 19 -18.58 24.29 0.00
CA THR A 19 -19.78 25.02 -0.44
C THR A 19 -19.68 26.49 -0.05
N VAL A 20 -19.87 27.38 -1.02
CA VAL A 20 -20.00 28.82 -0.80
C VAL A 20 -21.45 29.22 -1.08
N LEU A 21 -22.09 29.89 -0.12
CA LEU A 21 -23.43 30.44 -0.27
C LEU A 21 -23.33 31.92 -0.66
N VAL A 22 -24.15 32.33 -1.61
CA VAL A 22 -24.35 33.73 -2.00
C VAL A 22 -25.74 34.20 -1.56
N SER A 23 -25.96 35.51 -1.48
CA SER A 23 -27.20 36.05 -0.90
C SER A 23 -28.27 36.41 -1.94
N SER A 24 -27.92 36.43 -3.23
CA SER A 24 -28.85 36.83 -4.28
C SER A 24 -28.64 36.14 -5.61
N GLU A 25 -29.74 35.97 -6.35
CA GLU A 25 -29.73 35.54 -7.75
C GLU A 25 -28.95 36.50 -8.66
N ASN A 26 -28.84 37.77 -8.28
CA ASN A 26 -28.04 38.73 -9.03
C ASN A 26 -26.54 38.39 -8.94
N THR A 27 -26.05 37.96 -7.76
CA THR A 27 -24.67 37.47 -7.59
C THR A 27 -24.43 36.26 -8.50
N VAL A 28 -25.36 35.30 -8.52
CA VAL A 28 -25.28 34.11 -9.38
C VAL A 28 -25.18 34.50 -10.86
N ARG A 29 -26.05 35.38 -11.35
CA ARG A 29 -26.02 35.86 -12.75
C ARG A 29 -24.68 36.50 -13.11
N LEU A 30 -24.13 37.33 -12.23
CA LEU A 30 -22.83 37.98 -12.46
C LEU A 30 -21.69 36.96 -12.55
N ILE A 31 -21.76 35.88 -11.77
CA ILE A 31 -20.80 34.78 -11.84
C ILE A 31 -20.92 34.04 -13.18
N GLU A 32 -22.11 33.60 -13.55
CA GLU A 32 -22.37 32.84 -14.79
C GLU A 32 -22.00 33.63 -16.04
N GLN A 33 -22.25 34.94 -16.03
CA GLN A 33 -21.91 35.86 -17.14
C GLN A 33 -20.46 36.35 -17.10
N ARG A 34 -19.65 35.92 -16.12
CA ARG A 34 -18.26 36.37 -15.90
C ARG A 34 -18.11 37.90 -15.77
N GLN A 35 -19.07 38.55 -15.11
CA GLN A 35 -19.13 40.00 -14.90
C GLN A 35 -18.77 40.44 -13.47
N VAL A 36 -18.18 39.54 -12.67
CA VAL A 36 -17.63 39.92 -11.36
C VAL A 36 -16.48 40.93 -11.58
N PRO A 37 -16.47 42.10 -10.91
CA PRO A 37 -15.48 43.16 -11.17
C PRO A 37 -14.02 42.75 -11.03
N LYS A 38 -13.73 41.75 -10.17
CA LYS A 38 -12.38 41.23 -9.93
C LYS A 38 -11.92 40.20 -10.98
N GLY A 39 -12.76 39.84 -11.95
CA GLY A 39 -12.46 38.85 -13.00
C GLY A 39 -13.13 37.49 -12.78
N ASP A 40 -12.63 36.49 -13.51
CA ASP A 40 -13.21 35.14 -13.52
C ASP A 40 -12.92 34.38 -12.22
N ILE A 41 -13.92 34.34 -11.33
CA ILE A 41 -13.76 33.79 -9.97
C ILE A 41 -13.30 32.33 -9.97
N PHE A 42 -13.71 31.53 -10.97
CA PHE A 42 -13.43 30.11 -11.02
C PHE A 42 -11.98 29.85 -11.43
N GLU A 43 -11.45 30.65 -12.35
CA GLU A 43 -10.06 30.55 -12.80
C GLU A 43 -9.08 30.95 -11.68
N PHE A 44 -9.37 32.05 -10.96
CA PHE A 44 -8.56 32.47 -9.81
C PHE A 44 -8.63 31.46 -8.66
N ALA A 45 -9.83 30.98 -8.32
CA ALA A 45 -9.99 29.97 -7.28
C ALA A 45 -9.28 28.66 -7.65
N ARG A 46 -9.32 28.26 -8.93
CA ARG A 46 -8.66 27.04 -9.43
C ARG A 46 -7.14 27.16 -9.27
N ALA A 47 -6.56 28.29 -9.67
CA ALA A 47 -5.12 28.52 -9.57
C ALA A 47 -4.64 28.45 -8.10
N SER A 48 -5.34 29.13 -7.19
CA SER A 48 -5.03 29.11 -5.76
C SER A 48 -5.21 27.72 -5.14
N ALA A 49 -6.25 26.97 -5.52
CA ALA A 49 -6.45 25.60 -5.05
C ALA A 49 -5.31 24.68 -5.49
N LEU A 50 -4.88 24.75 -6.75
CA LEU A 50 -3.74 23.95 -7.24
C LEU A 50 -2.45 24.27 -6.49
N LEU A 51 -2.23 25.53 -6.12
CA LEU A 51 -1.08 25.93 -5.29
C LEU A 51 -1.21 25.42 -3.86
N ALA A 52 -2.41 25.54 -3.26
CA ALA A 52 -2.69 25.07 -1.91
C ALA A 52 -2.48 23.56 -1.78
N ILE A 53 -3.02 22.78 -2.72
CA ILE A 53 -2.84 21.32 -2.81
C ILE A 53 -1.35 20.95 -2.73
N LYS A 54 -0.51 21.60 -3.55
CA LYS A 54 0.94 21.35 -3.60
C LYS A 54 1.68 21.79 -2.33
N LYS A 55 1.13 22.73 -1.57
CA LYS A 55 1.71 23.29 -0.35
C LYS A 55 1.01 22.82 0.94
N THR A 56 0.26 21.73 0.87
CA THR A 56 -0.49 21.24 2.03
C THR A 56 0.42 20.90 3.20
N GLY A 57 1.54 20.22 2.96
CA GLY A 57 2.54 19.91 3.99
C GLY A 57 3.21 21.14 4.62
N ASP A 58 3.21 22.29 3.94
CA ASP A 58 3.74 23.55 4.49
C ASP A 58 2.75 24.20 5.48
N MET A 59 1.45 23.92 5.31
CA MET A 59 0.36 24.61 6.02
C MET A 59 -0.24 23.78 7.15
N ILE A 60 -0.30 22.46 7.00
CA ILE A 60 -0.96 21.58 7.96
C ILE A 60 0.10 20.75 8.69
N PRO A 61 0.26 20.94 10.02
CA PRO A 61 1.18 20.14 10.81
C PRO A 61 0.95 18.64 10.63
N ASP A 62 2.04 17.87 10.66
CA ASP A 62 2.04 16.41 10.51
C ASP A 62 1.57 15.85 9.16
N CYS A 63 1.22 16.70 8.18
CA CYS A 63 1.06 16.26 6.80
C CYS A 63 2.40 15.94 6.16
N HIS A 64 2.45 14.83 5.43
CA HIS A 64 3.63 14.51 4.64
C HIS A 64 3.62 15.37 3.37
N PRO A 65 4.76 15.83 2.86
CA PRO A 65 4.82 16.39 1.52
C PRO A 65 4.54 15.28 0.50
N LEU A 66 3.46 15.42 -0.27
CA LEU A 66 3.04 14.40 -1.24
C LEU A 66 3.34 14.81 -2.68
N PRO A 67 3.87 13.91 -3.52
CA PRO A 67 4.05 14.15 -4.95
C PRO A 67 2.69 14.07 -5.65
N VAL A 68 1.99 15.20 -5.75
CA VAL A 68 0.69 15.28 -6.43
C VAL A 68 0.87 14.99 -7.92
N GLU A 69 0.25 13.92 -8.41
CA GLU A 69 0.33 13.52 -9.82
C GLU A 69 -0.84 14.07 -10.65
N TYR A 70 -2.00 14.23 -10.01
CA TYR A 70 -3.19 14.81 -10.64
C TYR A 70 -3.98 15.64 -9.65
N ALA A 71 -4.50 16.77 -10.11
CA ALA A 71 -5.48 17.56 -9.38
C ALA A 71 -6.47 18.22 -10.34
N ALA A 72 -7.75 18.19 -9.99
CA ALA A 72 -8.82 18.86 -10.74
C ALA A 72 -9.77 19.57 -9.79
N ILE A 73 -10.28 20.73 -10.25
CA ILE A 73 -11.26 21.52 -9.53
C ILE A 73 -12.45 21.72 -10.45
N ARG A 74 -13.64 21.34 -9.98
CA ARG A 74 -14.91 21.47 -10.68
C ARG A 74 -15.83 22.36 -9.87
N TYR A 75 -16.60 23.18 -10.57
CA TYR A 75 -17.56 24.09 -9.96
C TYR A 75 -18.96 23.75 -10.46
N THR A 76 -19.92 23.73 -9.54
CA THR A 76 -21.34 23.62 -9.88
C THR A 76 -22.09 24.70 -9.13
N VAL A 77 -22.89 25.50 -9.85
CA VAL A 77 -23.78 26.48 -9.25
C VAL A 77 -25.19 25.87 -9.17
N ALA A 78 -25.74 25.79 -7.98
CA ALA A 78 -27.04 25.19 -7.69
C ALA A 78 -27.88 26.16 -6.85
N GLY A 79 -28.69 26.98 -7.52
CA GLY A 79 -29.36 28.11 -6.88
C GLY A 79 -28.35 29.07 -6.28
N LEU A 80 -28.47 29.34 -4.98
CA LEU A 80 -27.57 30.24 -4.24
C LEU A 80 -26.31 29.56 -3.70
N GLN A 81 -26.01 28.34 -4.12
CA GLN A 81 -24.85 27.58 -3.66
C GLN A 81 -23.86 27.35 -4.80
N ILE A 82 -22.58 27.53 -4.49
CA ILE A 82 -21.46 27.19 -5.35
C ILE A 82 -20.75 26.00 -4.71
N HIS A 83 -20.87 24.84 -5.33
CA HIS A 83 -20.14 23.64 -4.95
C HIS A 83 -18.77 23.63 -5.65
N ILE A 84 -17.72 23.45 -4.85
CA ILE A 84 -16.34 23.38 -5.29
C ILE A 84 -15.85 21.97 -5.01
N GLU A 85 -15.78 21.15 -6.03
CA GLU A 85 -15.27 19.78 -5.92
C GLU A 85 -13.78 19.75 -6.30
N VAL A 86 -12.96 19.21 -5.42
CA VAL A 86 -11.51 19.11 -5.59
C VAL A 86 -11.12 17.63 -5.54
N GLU A 87 -10.56 17.15 -6.64
CA GLU A 87 -10.07 15.79 -6.80
C GLU A 87 -8.54 15.79 -6.84
N VAL A 88 -7.90 14.90 -6.08
CA VAL A 88 -6.44 14.78 -6.01
C VAL A 88 -6.03 13.32 -6.10
N HIS A 89 -5.02 13.02 -6.93
CA HIS A 89 -4.40 11.70 -7.03
C HIS A 89 -2.89 11.74 -6.80
N THR A 90 -2.35 10.64 -6.26
CA THR A 90 -0.91 10.37 -6.17
C THR A 90 -0.67 8.85 -6.12
N ILE A 91 0.55 8.43 -6.44
CA ILE A 91 1.06 7.09 -6.10
C ILE A 91 2.00 7.24 -4.91
N TYR A 92 1.49 6.98 -3.70
CA TYR A 92 2.28 7.18 -2.49
C TYR A 92 1.86 6.30 -1.30
N LYS A 93 2.61 6.43 -0.19
CA LYS A 93 2.51 5.63 1.02
C LYS A 93 1.34 6.04 1.95
N THR A 94 0.82 7.24 1.78
CA THR A 94 -0.33 7.79 2.54
C THR A 94 -1.32 8.48 1.62
N GLY A 95 -2.55 8.69 2.08
CA GLY A 95 -3.62 9.29 1.27
C GLY A 95 -3.50 10.80 1.10
N VAL A 96 -4.39 11.35 0.25
CA VAL A 96 -4.42 12.76 -0.23
C VAL A 96 -5.69 13.52 0.21
N GLU A 97 -6.36 13.04 1.27
CA GLU A 97 -7.61 13.63 1.78
C GLU A 97 -7.40 15.08 2.20
N VAL A 98 -6.27 15.33 2.87
CA VAL A 98 -5.96 16.64 3.43
C VAL A 98 -5.62 17.62 2.31
N GLU A 99 -4.90 17.18 1.28
CA GLU A 99 -4.60 17.97 0.07
C GLU A 99 -5.89 18.39 -0.63
N ALA A 100 -6.83 17.46 -0.83
CA ALA A 100 -8.11 17.74 -1.45
C ALA A 100 -8.93 18.74 -0.63
N MET A 101 -9.04 18.54 0.69
CA MET A 101 -9.78 19.44 1.59
C MET A 101 -9.12 20.82 1.70
N HIS A 102 -7.79 20.88 1.71
CA HIS A 102 -7.04 22.13 1.75
C HIS A 102 -7.24 22.93 0.45
N GLY A 103 -7.17 22.27 -0.71
CA GLY A 103 -7.50 22.87 -2.00
C GLY A 103 -8.92 23.44 -2.03
N ALA A 104 -9.90 22.68 -1.53
CA ALA A 104 -11.30 23.10 -1.47
C ALA A 104 -11.49 24.32 -0.54
N SER A 105 -10.81 24.31 0.63
CA SER A 105 -10.81 25.42 1.59
C SER A 105 -10.30 26.72 0.97
N VAL A 106 -9.14 26.65 0.31
CA VAL A 106 -8.52 27.83 -0.31
C VAL A 106 -9.33 28.33 -1.49
N ALA A 107 -9.88 27.45 -2.33
CA ALA A 107 -10.80 27.86 -3.39
C ALA A 107 -12.02 28.61 -2.84
N ALA A 108 -12.65 28.10 -1.78
CA ALA A 108 -13.79 28.76 -1.15
C ALA A 108 -13.44 30.15 -0.62
N LEU A 109 -12.27 30.28 0.02
CA LEU A 109 -11.79 31.57 0.54
C LEU A 109 -11.50 32.58 -0.58
N VAL A 110 -10.97 32.13 -1.72
CA VAL A 110 -10.76 32.99 -2.89
C VAL A 110 -12.09 33.45 -3.49
N ILE A 111 -13.06 32.55 -3.64
CA ILE A 111 -14.39 32.92 -4.12
C ILE A 111 -15.03 33.95 -3.17
N TYR A 112 -14.95 33.74 -1.86
CA TYR A 112 -15.41 34.71 -0.87
C TYR A 112 -14.73 36.09 -1.07
N ASP A 113 -13.40 36.13 -1.20
CA ASP A 113 -12.64 37.38 -1.39
C ASP A 113 -13.02 38.12 -2.68
N MET A 114 -13.39 37.37 -3.72
CA MET A 114 -13.79 37.92 -5.00
C MET A 114 -15.23 38.42 -5.02
N LEU A 115 -16.13 37.81 -4.25
CA LEU A 115 -17.54 38.16 -4.19
C LEU A 115 -17.87 39.23 -3.14
N LYS A 116 -17.09 39.36 -2.05
CA LYS A 116 -17.34 40.34 -0.97
C LYS A 116 -17.53 41.82 -1.41
N PRO A 117 -17.04 42.31 -2.57
CA PRO A 117 -17.36 43.66 -3.03
C PRO A 117 -18.81 43.81 -3.52
N ILE A 118 -19.38 42.77 -4.13
CA ILE A 118 -20.72 42.79 -4.76
C ILE A 118 -21.80 42.09 -3.93
N ASP A 119 -21.39 41.20 -3.03
CA ASP A 119 -22.27 40.46 -2.12
C ASP A 119 -21.68 40.47 -0.72
N LYS A 120 -22.36 41.12 0.25
CA LYS A 120 -21.86 41.29 1.62
C LYS A 120 -22.21 40.13 2.55
N GLN A 121 -23.03 39.19 2.10
CA GLN A 121 -23.56 38.08 2.90
C GLN A 121 -23.08 36.73 2.36
N VAL A 122 -21.97 36.71 1.61
CA VAL A 122 -21.33 35.46 1.18
C VAL A 122 -20.89 34.67 2.41
N GLU A 123 -21.12 33.36 2.39
CA GLU A 123 -20.77 32.47 3.49
C GLU A 123 -20.02 31.25 2.95
N ILE A 124 -18.95 30.82 3.64
CA ILE A 124 -18.36 29.50 3.40
C ILE A 124 -19.05 28.54 4.35
N GLY A 125 -19.91 27.67 3.83
CA GLY A 125 -20.75 26.80 4.65
C GLY A 125 -19.96 25.64 5.26
N GLY A 126 -19.52 24.70 4.43
CA GLY A 126 -18.83 23.50 4.90
C GLY A 126 -17.83 22.93 3.91
N ILE A 127 -16.85 22.20 4.45
CA ILE A 127 -15.83 21.46 3.72
C ILE A 127 -15.89 20.02 4.18
N ARG A 128 -16.00 19.07 3.25
CA ARG A 128 -16.09 17.64 3.58
C ARG A 128 -15.39 16.78 2.54
N LEU A 129 -14.95 15.60 2.98
CA LEU A 129 -14.48 14.54 2.09
C LEU A 129 -15.71 13.81 1.50
N LEU A 130 -15.79 13.72 0.18
CA LEU A 130 -16.83 12.98 -0.54
C LEU A 130 -16.41 11.53 -0.83
N GLU A 131 -15.17 11.35 -1.30
CA GLU A 131 -14.63 10.04 -1.65
C GLU A 131 -13.19 9.94 -1.17
N LYS A 132 -12.82 8.74 -0.70
CA LYS A 132 -11.43 8.34 -0.48
C LYS A 132 -11.25 6.93 -1.05
N LYS A 133 -10.23 6.76 -1.87
CA LYS A 133 -9.86 5.48 -2.46
C LYS A 133 -8.36 5.24 -2.34
N GLY A 134 -8.01 3.97 -2.16
CA GLY A 134 -6.63 3.52 -2.04
C GLY A 134 -6.14 3.46 -0.60
N GLY A 135 -5.06 2.70 -0.40
CA GLY A 135 -4.54 2.49 0.94
C GLY A 135 -5.27 1.47 1.77
N LYS A 136 -5.72 0.38 1.13
CA LYS A 136 -6.41 -0.76 1.74
C LYS A 136 -6.10 -0.83 3.24
N SER A 137 -7.01 -0.29 4.04
CA SER A 137 -7.19 -0.72 5.42
C SER A 137 -7.34 -2.23 5.36
N ASN A 138 -6.65 -2.98 6.22
CA ASN A 138 -6.79 -4.44 6.35
C ASN A 138 -8.24 -4.87 6.14
N GLU A 139 -8.61 -5.21 4.91
CA GLU A 139 -9.84 -5.95 4.67
C GLU A 139 -9.53 -7.28 5.31
N SER A 140 -10.24 -7.62 6.38
CA SER A 140 -10.14 -8.96 6.94
C SER A 140 -10.42 -9.91 5.80
N LEU A 141 -9.47 -10.76 5.46
CA LEU A 141 -9.66 -11.81 4.46
C LEU A 141 -10.09 -13.05 5.25
N PRO A 142 -11.40 -13.26 5.51
CA PRO A 142 -11.85 -14.31 6.43
C PRO A 142 -11.43 -15.72 6.01
N TRP A 143 -11.17 -15.93 4.71
CA TRP A 143 -10.69 -17.20 4.18
C TRP A 143 -9.19 -17.47 4.45
N VAL A 144 -8.41 -16.46 4.84
CA VAL A 144 -6.97 -16.66 5.16
C VAL A 144 -6.81 -17.58 6.37
N ALA A 145 -7.74 -17.54 7.33
CA ALA A 145 -7.75 -18.44 8.47
C ALA A 145 -7.94 -19.92 8.10
N ALA A 146 -8.41 -20.21 6.88
CA ALA A 146 -8.56 -21.58 6.39
C ALA A 146 -7.29 -22.11 5.69
N LEU A 147 -6.32 -21.24 5.36
CA LEU A 147 -5.07 -21.66 4.74
C LEU A 147 -4.18 -22.37 5.75
N LYS A 148 -3.58 -23.47 5.32
CA LYS A 148 -2.55 -24.17 6.10
C LYS A 148 -1.18 -23.65 5.72
N ALA A 149 -0.37 -23.26 6.71
CA ALA A 149 0.96 -22.74 6.49
C ALA A 149 2.04 -23.56 7.19
N ALA A 150 3.24 -23.60 6.61
CA ALA A 150 4.43 -24.19 7.19
C ALA A 150 5.64 -23.25 7.03
N VAL A 151 6.48 -23.21 8.06
CA VAL A 151 7.75 -22.50 8.11
C VAL A 151 8.88 -23.50 8.28
N VAL A 152 9.90 -23.39 7.42
CA VAL A 152 11.09 -24.23 7.48
C VAL A 152 12.34 -23.37 7.55
N VAL A 153 13.16 -23.61 8.58
CA VAL A 153 14.43 -22.92 8.79
C VAL A 153 15.55 -23.77 8.24
N CYS A 154 16.28 -23.26 7.25
CA CYS A 154 17.51 -23.88 6.74
C CYS A 154 18.70 -23.28 7.50
N SER A 155 19.26 -24.05 8.44
CA SER A 155 20.48 -23.65 9.15
C SER A 155 21.19 -24.83 9.81
N ASP A 156 22.42 -25.08 9.38
CA ASP A 156 23.33 -26.02 10.04
C ASP A 156 23.54 -25.71 11.53
N SER A 157 23.77 -24.44 11.86
CA SER A 157 24.10 -24.02 13.23
C SER A 157 22.93 -24.17 14.19
N VAL A 158 21.70 -23.93 13.73
CA VAL A 158 20.50 -24.16 14.55
C VAL A 158 20.26 -25.65 14.70
N THR A 159 20.42 -26.42 13.63
CA THR A 159 20.26 -27.89 13.67
C THR A 159 21.24 -28.55 14.64
N ARG A 160 22.49 -28.06 14.72
CA ARG A 160 23.50 -28.54 15.70
C ARG A 160 23.29 -28.01 17.13
N GLY A 161 22.30 -27.14 17.37
CA GLY A 161 22.04 -26.53 18.67
C GLY A 161 23.05 -25.46 19.09
N GLU A 162 23.85 -24.94 18.15
CA GLU A 162 24.85 -23.89 18.40
C GLU A 162 24.22 -22.50 18.48
N LYS A 163 23.05 -22.31 17.88
CA LYS A 163 22.28 -21.07 17.89
C LYS A 163 20.80 -21.35 18.02
N GLU A 164 20.09 -20.43 18.66
CA GLU A 164 18.64 -20.42 18.67
C GLU A 164 18.09 -19.85 17.35
N ASP A 165 16.98 -20.40 16.87
CA ASP A 165 16.27 -19.85 15.73
C ASP A 165 15.41 -18.64 16.14
N ILE A 166 15.88 -17.46 15.74
CA ILE A 166 15.16 -16.20 15.91
C ILE A 166 14.28 -15.90 14.68
N SER A 167 14.76 -16.25 13.49
CA SER A 167 14.15 -15.84 12.22
C SER A 167 12.88 -16.63 11.90
N GLY A 168 12.87 -17.95 12.11
CA GLY A 168 11.69 -18.78 11.91
C GLY A 168 10.60 -18.47 12.92
N ARG A 169 10.95 -18.22 14.20
CA ARG A 169 10.00 -17.75 15.21
C ARG A 169 9.36 -16.41 14.84
N LEU A 170 10.18 -15.43 14.45
CA LEU A 170 9.70 -14.14 13.96
C LEU A 170 8.79 -14.30 12.74
N LEU A 171 9.12 -15.22 11.83
CA LEU A 171 8.31 -15.49 10.65
C LEU A 171 6.93 -16.04 11.03
N CYS A 172 6.85 -17.00 11.96
CA CYS A 172 5.56 -17.47 12.49
C CYS A 172 4.74 -16.33 13.08
N ASP A 173 5.32 -15.51 13.98
CA ASP A 173 4.62 -14.38 14.60
C ASP A 173 4.09 -13.37 13.56
N LEU A 174 4.85 -13.14 12.49
CA LEU A 174 4.46 -12.21 11.42
C LEU A 174 3.33 -12.78 10.56
N LEU A 175 3.36 -14.08 10.26
CA LEU A 175 2.31 -14.79 9.52
C LEU A 175 1.01 -14.89 10.34
N GLU A 176 1.11 -15.11 11.66
CA GLU A 176 -0.04 -15.09 12.57
C GLU A 176 -0.75 -13.73 12.57
N LYS A 177 0.03 -12.64 12.52
CA LYS A 177 -0.53 -11.28 12.36
C LYS A 177 -1.23 -11.05 11.02
N GLN A 178 -1.01 -11.92 10.02
CA GLN A 178 -1.76 -11.91 8.76
C GLN A 178 -3.05 -12.75 8.82
N GLY A 179 -3.33 -13.40 9.95
CA GLY A 179 -4.50 -14.26 10.14
C GLY A 179 -4.28 -15.73 9.80
N LEU A 180 -3.03 -16.17 9.61
CA LEU A 180 -2.68 -17.59 9.51
C LEU A 180 -2.61 -18.20 10.91
N HIS A 181 -3.00 -19.47 11.05
CA HIS A 181 -3.01 -20.17 12.34
C HIS A 181 -2.37 -21.55 12.22
N ASP A 182 -2.04 -22.16 13.36
CA ASP A 182 -1.48 -23.53 13.46
C ASP A 182 -0.30 -23.78 12.50
N ILE A 183 0.61 -22.81 12.42
CA ILE A 183 1.73 -22.82 11.47
C ILE A 183 2.69 -23.96 11.84
N ALA A 184 2.82 -24.94 10.95
CA ALA A 184 3.79 -26.01 11.11
C ALA A 184 5.21 -25.44 11.07
N TYR A 185 6.10 -25.95 11.92
CA TYR A 185 7.45 -25.41 12.07
C TYR A 185 8.49 -26.54 12.07
N ALA A 186 9.55 -26.37 11.29
CA ALA A 186 10.68 -27.28 11.27
C ALA A 186 12.02 -26.55 11.09
N VAL A 187 13.08 -27.14 11.63
CA VAL A 187 14.47 -26.73 11.39
C VAL A 187 15.18 -27.88 10.71
N ILE A 188 15.92 -27.59 9.64
CA ILE A 188 16.68 -28.57 8.86
C ILE A 188 18.11 -28.08 8.59
N ALA A 189 19.00 -29.03 8.30
CA ALA A 189 20.34 -28.75 7.82
C ALA A 189 20.31 -28.18 6.39
N ASP A 190 21.38 -27.50 6.00
CA ASP A 190 21.56 -26.95 4.65
C ASP A 190 21.97 -28.07 3.67
N GLU A 191 21.06 -29.04 3.48
CA GLU A 191 21.22 -30.19 2.59
C GLU A 191 20.06 -30.27 1.60
N THR A 192 20.38 -30.49 0.32
CA THR A 192 19.38 -30.60 -0.75
C THR A 192 18.31 -31.63 -0.43
N SER A 193 18.69 -32.83 0.03
CA SER A 193 17.76 -33.89 0.40
C SER A 193 16.80 -33.46 1.51
N ALA A 194 17.30 -32.77 2.54
CA ALA A 194 16.48 -32.31 3.66
C ALA A 194 15.46 -31.25 3.23
N VAL A 195 15.87 -30.30 2.38
CA VAL A 195 14.96 -29.29 1.82
C VAL A 195 13.88 -29.94 0.95
N GLN A 196 14.27 -30.86 0.07
CA GLN A 196 13.37 -31.55 -0.85
C GLN A 196 12.35 -32.43 -0.11
N GLU A 197 12.79 -33.19 0.89
CA GLU A 197 11.91 -33.99 1.74
C GLU A 197 10.83 -33.13 2.42
N ARG A 198 11.17 -31.90 2.84
CA ARG A 198 10.18 -30.98 3.42
C ARG A 198 9.16 -30.49 2.39
N VAL A 199 9.58 -30.20 1.16
CA VAL A 199 8.64 -29.83 0.08
C VAL A 199 7.67 -30.96 -0.19
N GLU A 200 8.16 -32.19 -0.33
CA GLU A 200 7.32 -33.38 -0.57
C GLU A 200 6.36 -33.65 0.61
N HIS A 201 6.90 -33.64 1.83
CA HIS A 201 6.13 -33.90 3.04
C HIS A 201 4.97 -32.91 3.20
N TYR A 202 5.22 -31.61 3.04
CA TYR A 202 4.19 -30.59 3.20
C TYR A 202 3.23 -30.53 2.01
N GLY A 203 3.68 -30.88 0.81
CA GLY A 203 2.80 -31.13 -0.33
C GLY A 203 1.79 -32.25 -0.04
N GLN A 204 2.25 -33.38 0.50
CA GLN A 204 1.39 -34.50 0.89
C GLN A 204 0.46 -34.17 2.08
N ALA A 205 0.92 -33.35 3.02
CA ALA A 205 0.12 -32.88 4.15
C ALA A 205 -0.95 -31.85 3.75
N GLY A 206 -0.95 -31.39 2.49
CA GLY A 206 -1.89 -30.40 1.98
C GLY A 206 -1.68 -29.01 2.57
N ILE A 207 -0.41 -28.61 2.78
CA ILE A 207 -0.07 -27.23 3.13
C ILE A 207 -0.31 -26.33 1.91
N ASP A 208 -0.94 -25.17 2.14
CA ASP A 208 -1.20 -24.17 1.09
C ASP A 208 -0.01 -23.23 0.90
N LEU A 209 0.65 -22.84 1.99
CA LEU A 209 1.78 -21.90 2.00
C LEU A 209 3.00 -22.49 2.73
N LEU A 210 4.09 -22.70 2.03
CA LEU A 210 5.37 -23.12 2.60
C LEU A 210 6.40 -21.99 2.47
N VAL A 211 6.93 -21.53 3.60
CA VAL A 211 7.95 -20.48 3.64
C VAL A 211 9.25 -21.02 4.22
N PHE A 212 10.28 -21.09 3.39
CA PHE A 212 11.64 -21.33 3.85
C PHE A 212 12.29 -20.03 4.30
N THR A 213 13.15 -20.09 5.31
CA THR A 213 14.03 -19.00 5.74
C THR A 213 15.45 -19.51 5.91
N GLY A 214 16.40 -18.90 5.21
CA GLY A 214 17.82 -19.31 5.23
C GLY A 214 18.28 -20.01 3.95
N GLY A 215 19.60 -20.07 3.76
CA GLY A 215 20.23 -20.73 2.61
C GLY A 215 19.99 -20.05 1.24
N THR A 216 19.65 -18.77 1.21
CA THR A 216 19.35 -18.02 -0.04
C THR A 216 20.45 -17.05 -0.48
N GLY A 217 21.62 -17.07 0.18
CA GLY A 217 22.76 -16.24 -0.16
C GLY A 217 23.59 -16.77 -1.34
N LEU A 218 24.89 -16.48 -1.31
CA LEU A 218 25.87 -16.80 -2.37
C LEU A 218 26.99 -17.74 -1.87
N SER A 219 26.94 -18.22 -0.63
CA SER A 219 27.91 -19.18 -0.12
C SER A 219 27.63 -20.58 -0.68
N ASP A 220 28.62 -21.47 -0.63
CA ASP A 220 28.47 -22.87 -1.07
C ASP A 220 27.43 -23.66 -0.26
N ARG A 221 27.06 -23.16 0.93
CA ARG A 221 26.01 -23.75 1.79
C ARG A 221 24.63 -23.16 1.50
N ASP A 222 24.55 -22.03 0.79
CA ASP A 222 23.26 -21.46 0.41
C ASP A 222 22.68 -22.29 -0.74
N ILE A 223 21.88 -23.31 -0.43
CA ILE A 223 21.33 -24.24 -1.42
C ILE A 223 19.81 -24.23 -1.51
N THR A 224 19.12 -23.48 -0.64
CA THR A 224 17.65 -23.55 -0.50
C THR A 224 16.93 -23.26 -1.83
N PRO A 225 17.25 -22.20 -2.60
CA PRO A 225 16.60 -21.96 -3.88
C PRO A 225 16.83 -23.10 -4.88
N ASP A 226 18.06 -23.62 -4.96
CA ASP A 226 18.43 -24.65 -5.92
C ASP A 226 17.77 -25.99 -5.60
N ALA A 227 17.60 -26.30 -4.31
CA ALA A 227 16.91 -27.50 -3.85
C ALA A 227 15.39 -27.44 -4.06
N VAL A 228 14.78 -26.25 -3.94
CA VAL A 228 13.34 -26.04 -4.16
C VAL A 228 12.98 -25.94 -5.65
N ALA A 229 13.86 -25.39 -6.49
CA ALA A 229 13.57 -25.09 -7.89
C ALA A 229 12.97 -26.26 -8.71
N PRO A 230 13.42 -27.53 -8.57
CA PRO A 230 12.84 -28.66 -9.30
C PRO A 230 11.36 -28.93 -9.01
N TYR A 231 10.84 -28.45 -7.88
CA TYR A 231 9.45 -28.64 -7.46
C TYR A 231 8.52 -27.52 -7.92
N ILE A 232 9.06 -26.39 -8.39
CA ILE A 232 8.26 -25.25 -8.83
C ILE A 232 7.66 -25.55 -10.21
N THR A 233 6.40 -25.95 -10.20
CA THR A 233 5.58 -26.21 -11.40
C THR A 233 5.12 -24.93 -12.11
N LYS A 234 4.94 -23.84 -11.35
CA LYS A 234 4.56 -22.52 -11.88
C LYS A 234 5.33 -21.43 -11.16
N ASP A 235 6.31 -20.87 -11.85
CA ASP A 235 7.16 -19.79 -11.34
C ASP A 235 6.39 -18.48 -11.20
N ILE A 236 6.71 -17.71 -10.15
CA ILE A 236 6.14 -16.39 -9.87
C ILE A 236 7.29 -15.46 -9.43
N PRO A 237 8.21 -15.09 -10.33
CA PRO A 237 9.42 -14.35 -9.97
C PRO A 237 9.12 -12.96 -9.38
N GLY A 238 7.98 -12.37 -9.77
CA GLY A 238 7.53 -11.05 -9.32
C GLY A 238 7.38 -10.91 -7.79
N ILE A 239 7.13 -12.01 -7.07
CA ILE A 239 7.10 -12.00 -5.60
C ILE A 239 8.50 -11.68 -5.07
N MET A 240 9.51 -12.46 -5.46
CA MET A 240 10.86 -12.23 -4.95
C MET A 240 11.53 -10.97 -5.52
N GLU A 241 11.15 -10.53 -6.73
CA GLU A 241 11.51 -9.20 -7.25
C GLU A 241 11.00 -8.08 -6.34
N THR A 242 9.73 -8.15 -5.93
CA THR A 242 9.11 -7.17 -5.02
C THR A 242 9.80 -7.18 -3.66
N ALA A 243 10.06 -8.35 -3.08
CA ALA A 243 10.76 -8.48 -1.81
C ALA A 243 12.16 -7.87 -1.86
N ARG A 244 12.95 -8.16 -2.90
CA ARG A 244 14.29 -7.59 -3.10
C ARG A 244 14.24 -6.08 -3.32
N GLN A 245 13.31 -5.59 -4.15
CA GLN A 245 13.16 -4.17 -4.43
C GLN A 245 12.76 -3.37 -3.16
N TYR A 246 11.94 -3.96 -2.29
CA TYR A 246 11.60 -3.34 -1.02
C TYR A 246 12.77 -3.42 -0.02
N GLY A 247 13.45 -4.55 0.05
CA GLY A 247 14.62 -4.76 0.92
C GLY A 247 15.79 -3.83 0.56
N GLN A 248 16.08 -3.63 -0.73
CA GLN A 248 17.21 -2.78 -1.17
C GLN A 248 17.06 -1.30 -0.79
N GLN A 249 15.84 -0.84 -0.51
CA GLN A 249 15.60 0.51 0.03
C GLN A 249 16.10 0.67 1.47
N ARG A 250 16.40 -0.44 2.16
CA ARG A 250 16.86 -0.50 3.56
C ARG A 250 18.26 -1.09 3.66
N VAL A 251 18.44 -2.27 3.08
CA VAL A 251 19.69 -3.02 3.05
C VAL A 251 20.14 -3.18 1.61
N LYS A 252 21.15 -2.42 1.18
CA LYS A 252 21.63 -2.38 -0.22
C LYS A 252 21.96 -3.76 -0.79
N THR A 253 22.41 -4.70 0.04
CA THR A 253 22.76 -6.06 -0.37
C THR A 253 21.57 -7.01 -0.51
N ALA A 254 20.33 -6.59 -0.19
CA ALA A 254 19.14 -7.42 -0.34
C ALA A 254 18.95 -7.95 -1.77
N MET A 255 19.39 -7.19 -2.77
CA MET A 255 19.39 -7.58 -4.19
C MET A 255 20.20 -8.86 -4.49
N LEU A 256 21.12 -9.27 -3.61
CA LEU A 256 21.96 -10.46 -3.78
C LEU A 256 21.26 -11.76 -3.36
N SER A 257 20.08 -11.67 -2.72
CA SER A 257 19.32 -12.86 -2.33
C SER A 257 18.84 -13.62 -3.57
N ARG A 258 19.19 -14.90 -3.66
CA ARG A 258 18.75 -15.81 -4.73
C ARG A 258 17.39 -16.45 -4.48
N GLY A 259 16.64 -15.93 -3.51
CA GLY A 259 15.32 -16.47 -3.17
C GLY A 259 14.40 -16.55 -4.40
N ILE A 260 13.67 -17.66 -4.50
CA ILE A 260 12.66 -17.97 -5.52
C ILE A 260 11.26 -18.09 -4.89
N SER A 261 10.26 -18.08 -5.75
CA SER A 261 8.85 -18.18 -5.35
C SER A 261 8.01 -18.74 -6.48
N GLY A 262 7.10 -19.66 -6.15
CA GLY A 262 6.18 -20.22 -7.14
C GLY A 262 5.33 -21.33 -6.53
N PHE A 263 4.48 -21.93 -7.35
CA PHE A 263 3.68 -23.07 -6.92
C PHE A 263 4.41 -24.40 -7.16
N ALA A 264 4.49 -25.23 -6.12
CA ALA A 264 4.68 -26.67 -6.22
C ALA A 264 3.29 -27.33 -6.16
N ASP A 265 2.75 -27.68 -7.33
CA ASP A 265 1.34 -28.06 -7.51
C ASP A 265 0.36 -27.04 -6.92
N ARG A 266 -0.23 -27.33 -5.75
CA ARG A 266 -1.16 -26.44 -5.03
C ARG A 266 -0.50 -25.68 -3.88
N MET A 267 0.76 -25.93 -3.56
CA MET A 267 1.43 -25.26 -2.45
C MET A 267 2.23 -24.07 -2.98
N LEU A 268 1.94 -22.86 -2.50
CA LEU A 268 2.80 -21.71 -2.75
C LEU A 268 4.07 -21.86 -1.91
N VAL A 269 5.23 -21.87 -2.55
CA VAL A 269 6.53 -21.96 -1.89
C VAL A 269 7.28 -20.64 -2.02
N LEU A 270 7.78 -20.11 -0.92
CA LEU A 270 8.61 -18.90 -0.84
C LEU A 270 9.93 -19.22 -0.15
N THR A 271 11.08 -18.75 -0.68
CA THR A 271 12.38 -18.88 0.00
C THR A 271 12.91 -17.50 0.40
N LEU A 272 12.92 -17.21 1.69
CA LEU A 272 13.27 -15.91 2.27
C LEU A 272 14.69 -15.89 2.87
N PRO A 273 15.30 -14.71 3.02
CA PRO A 273 16.59 -14.57 3.70
C PRO A 273 16.55 -15.05 5.15
N GLY A 274 17.64 -15.64 5.62
CA GLY A 274 17.75 -16.19 6.98
C GLY A 274 17.92 -15.17 8.11
N SER A 275 18.04 -13.87 7.82
CA SER A 275 18.22 -12.84 8.86
C SER A 275 16.88 -12.30 9.36
N PRO A 276 16.74 -11.95 10.65
CA PRO A 276 15.47 -11.43 11.18
C PRO A 276 14.97 -10.17 10.46
N ASN A 277 15.89 -9.30 10.03
CA ASN A 277 15.53 -8.12 9.24
C ASN A 277 15.09 -8.50 7.82
N GLY A 278 15.78 -9.43 7.16
CA GLY A 278 15.39 -9.92 5.84
C GLY A 278 14.00 -10.57 5.85
N VAL A 279 13.66 -11.32 6.90
CA VAL A 279 12.30 -11.84 7.13
C VAL A 279 11.29 -10.70 7.28
N ARG A 280 11.52 -9.74 8.19
CA ARG A 280 10.60 -8.61 8.42
C ARG A 280 10.35 -7.80 7.15
N GLU A 281 11.41 -7.53 6.39
CA GLU A 281 11.35 -6.77 5.15
C GLU A 281 10.62 -7.53 4.05
N SER A 282 10.90 -8.83 3.89
CA SER A 282 10.22 -9.66 2.90
C SER A 282 8.74 -9.80 3.22
N ILE A 283 8.37 -10.08 4.48
CA ILE A 283 6.95 -10.17 4.86
C ILE A 283 6.25 -8.82 4.71
N GLY A 284 6.89 -7.72 5.12
CA GLY A 284 6.31 -6.38 4.97
C GLY A 284 6.15 -5.94 3.50
N ALA A 285 6.97 -6.46 2.59
CA ALA A 285 6.84 -6.21 1.15
C ALA A 285 5.70 -7.00 0.51
N LEU A 286 5.47 -8.23 1.00
CA LEU A 286 4.65 -9.23 0.32
C LEU A 286 3.25 -9.37 0.91
N PHE A 287 3.07 -9.22 2.22
CA PHE A 287 1.82 -9.52 2.90
C PHE A 287 1.01 -8.26 3.21
N PRO A 288 -0.33 -8.32 3.10
CA PRO A 288 -1.15 -9.52 2.78
C PRO A 288 -1.31 -9.80 1.27
N GLN A 289 -0.72 -9.00 0.38
CA GLN A 289 -1.02 -9.00 -1.06
C GLN A 289 -0.73 -10.34 -1.74
N VAL A 290 0.34 -11.02 -1.33
CA VAL A 290 0.74 -12.33 -1.87
C VAL A 290 -0.33 -13.39 -1.66
N LEU A 291 -1.18 -13.27 -0.63
CA LEU A 291 -2.24 -14.24 -0.37
C LEU A 291 -3.31 -14.25 -1.47
N HIS A 292 -3.48 -13.15 -2.21
CA HIS A 292 -4.46 -13.07 -3.31
C HIS A 292 -4.26 -14.15 -4.40
N VAL A 293 -3.07 -14.76 -4.50
CA VAL A 293 -2.85 -15.88 -5.42
C VAL A 293 -3.78 -17.08 -5.14
N PHE A 294 -4.19 -17.28 -3.88
CA PHE A 294 -5.09 -18.37 -3.50
C PHE A 294 -6.52 -18.07 -3.97
N GLU A 295 -6.96 -16.82 -3.91
CA GLU A 295 -8.28 -16.41 -4.43
C GLU A 295 -8.36 -16.59 -5.96
N VAL A 296 -7.33 -16.14 -6.69
CA VAL A 296 -7.27 -16.29 -8.16
C VAL A 296 -7.27 -17.76 -8.56
N ARG A 297 -6.64 -18.63 -7.77
CA ARG A 297 -6.58 -20.07 -8.05
C ARG A 297 -7.88 -20.80 -7.71
N GLU A 298 -8.55 -20.48 -6.62
CA GLU A 298 -9.82 -21.16 -6.30
C GLU A 298 -10.97 -20.64 -7.20
N ASN A 299 -10.86 -19.40 -7.70
CA ASN A 299 -11.78 -18.81 -8.67
C ASN A 299 -11.35 -19.01 -10.13
N VAL A 300 -10.89 -20.22 -10.54
CA VAL A 300 -10.64 -20.50 -11.97
C VAL A 300 -11.95 -20.42 -12.76
N GLY A 301 -12.30 -19.20 -13.18
CA GLY A 301 -13.58 -18.85 -13.79
C GLY A 301 -13.77 -17.34 -13.98
N HIS A 302 -12.69 -16.58 -14.17
CA HIS A 302 -12.75 -15.26 -14.83
C HIS A 302 -12.33 -15.39 -16.29
#